data_AF-A0A959JID9-F1
#
_entry.id   AF-A0A959JID9-F1
#
_cell.length_a   1.000
_cell.length_b   1.000
_cell.length_c   1.000
_cell.angle_alpha   90.00
_cell.angle_beta   90.00
_cell.angle_gamma   90.00
#
_symmetry.space_group_name_H-M   'P 1'
#
loop_
_entity.id
_entity.type
_entity.pdbx_description
1 polymer ?
#
loop_
_entity_poly.entity_id
_entity_poly.type
_entity_poly.pdbx_seq_one_letter_code
_entity_poly.pdbx_strand_id
1 'polypeptide(L)'
;MKKQLQTLVFVAFCSILYPQDWPMINQNFQRTGYASDEEILLPPLQPEKLIDLGGIPSTMIVAGDILYYIRDGFAITLYAYRLDTDQELWHFTLPGGEGTAGLVPAVWDNLIFVGGQHGEALFALDRYSGEVIWSREVGDLYNHSPLPDGEGRLYLFADSLFCLNASDGTTIWSSTGNFNTPALFAGDLFYGNSEQIISCDASTGEINWARNQNNHASQIIANNQGIYSCNDTTVCSYYFDAYKKWCYPLPDGIQSLHFAEGNALLADSILVLTALNKTENVGMLLAINVNTGEKIWDYKSNARDFLILPVQMELFM
;
A
#
# COMPACT_ATOMS: atom_id res chain seq x y z
N MET A 1 12.90 -22.58 -23.90
CA MET A 1 12.29 -22.77 -22.57
C MET A 1 11.72 -21.43 -22.13
N LYS A 2 10.38 -21.30 -22.04
CA LYS A 2 9.76 -20.09 -21.50
C LYS A 2 10.07 -20.06 -20.00
N LYS A 3 10.81 -19.05 -19.53
CA LYS A 3 10.89 -18.76 -18.08
C LYS A 3 9.48 -18.39 -17.64
N GLN A 4 8.82 -19.26 -16.86
CA GLN A 4 7.62 -18.87 -16.14
C GLN A 4 8.04 -17.83 -15.10
N LEU A 5 7.36 -16.68 -15.07
CA LEU A 5 7.42 -15.80 -13.90
C LEU A 5 6.87 -16.60 -12.73
N GLN A 6 7.71 -16.89 -11.74
CA GLN A 6 7.27 -17.41 -10.46
C GLN A 6 7.14 -16.21 -9.53
N THR A 7 5.92 -15.90 -9.11
CA THR A 7 5.71 -14.97 -8.01
C THR A 7 6.04 -15.73 -6.72
N LEU A 8 7.16 -15.38 -6.08
CA LEU A 8 7.47 -15.85 -4.74
C LEU A 8 6.80 -14.92 -3.73
N VAL A 9 5.97 -15.50 -2.86
CA VAL A 9 5.46 -14.83 -1.66
C VAL A 9 6.19 -15.46 -0.49
N PHE A 10 6.85 -14.63 0.33
CA PHE A 10 7.32 -15.05 1.63
C PHE A 10 6.18 -14.81 2.61
N VAL A 11 5.63 -15.90 3.16
CA VAL A 11 4.80 -15.88 4.37
C VAL A 11 5.55 -16.77 5.33
N ALA A 12 6.11 -16.19 6.40
CA ALA A 12 6.85 -16.96 7.39
C ALA A 12 5.87 -17.47 8.46
N PHE A 13 5.75 -18.78 8.67
CA PHE A 13 5.21 -19.29 9.92
C PHE A 13 6.37 -19.56 10.88
N CYS A 14 6.42 -18.81 11.98
CA CYS A 14 7.22 -19.20 13.11
C CYS A 14 6.36 -20.05 14.05
N SER A 15 6.88 -21.22 14.45
CA SER A 15 6.20 -22.23 15.27
C SER A 15 5.74 -21.79 16.67
N ILE A 16 5.89 -20.51 17.04
CA ILE A 16 5.61 -19.99 18.38
C ILE A 16 4.81 -18.66 18.37
N LEU A 17 4.69 -17.96 17.24
CA LEU A 17 3.94 -16.71 17.11
C LEU A 17 3.22 -16.67 15.75
N TYR A 18 1.94 -16.29 15.76
CA TYR A 18 1.19 -16.03 14.52
C TYR A 18 1.93 -14.91 13.74
N PRO A 19 2.16 -15.06 12.43
CA PRO A 19 2.74 -13.99 11.62
C PRO A 19 1.91 -12.70 11.76
N GLN A 20 2.58 -11.55 11.73
CA GLN A 20 1.90 -10.27 11.84
C GLN A 20 0.97 -10.10 10.63
N ASP A 21 -0.29 -9.72 10.89
CA ASP A 21 -1.24 -9.44 9.82
C ASP A 21 -0.68 -8.35 8.87
N TRP A 22 -0.92 -8.55 7.58
CA TRP A 22 -0.70 -7.58 6.51
C TRP A 22 -2.05 -7.21 5.89
N PRO A 23 -2.96 -6.56 6.66
CA PRO A 23 -4.36 -6.43 6.30
C PRO A 23 -4.59 -5.37 5.21
N MET A 24 -3.57 -4.61 4.82
CA MET A 24 -3.68 -3.50 3.88
C MET A 24 -2.34 -3.25 3.19
N ILE A 25 -2.34 -2.40 2.16
CA ILE A 25 -1.09 -2.02 1.50
C ILE A 25 -0.14 -1.28 2.43
N ASN A 26 1.14 -1.63 2.32
CA ASN A 26 2.21 -1.22 3.22
C ASN A 26 1.93 -1.52 4.70
N GLN A 27 1.21 -2.61 4.95
CA GLN A 27 1.02 -3.27 6.25
C GLN A 27 0.14 -2.49 7.25
N ASN A 28 0.36 -1.19 7.42
CA ASN A 28 -0.30 -0.38 8.44
C ASN A 28 -0.75 0.98 7.91
N PHE A 29 -1.52 1.67 8.75
CA PHE A 29 -2.06 2.99 8.45
C PHE A 29 -1.00 4.08 8.28
N GLN A 30 0.23 3.84 8.76
CA GLN A 30 1.41 4.68 8.54
C GLN A 30 2.04 4.49 7.15
N ARG A 31 1.65 3.42 6.43
CA ARG A 31 2.18 2.99 5.13
C ARG A 31 3.68 2.65 5.16
N THR A 32 4.17 2.10 6.28
CA THR A 32 5.60 1.77 6.45
C THR A 32 6.06 0.52 5.70
N GLY A 33 5.19 -0.45 5.43
CA GLY A 33 5.56 -1.68 4.73
C GLY A 33 6.59 -2.54 5.48
N TYR A 34 6.65 -2.43 6.81
CA TYR A 34 7.61 -3.14 7.65
C TYR A 34 6.90 -3.86 8.80
N ALA A 35 7.23 -5.14 9.01
CA ALA A 35 6.75 -5.94 10.13
C ALA A 35 7.79 -5.89 11.27
N SER A 36 7.52 -5.07 12.30
CA SER A 36 8.49 -4.77 13.37
C SER A 36 8.57 -5.83 14.47
N ASP A 37 7.57 -6.71 14.56
CA ASP A 37 7.34 -7.55 15.73
C ASP A 37 7.67 -9.03 15.48
N GLU A 38 8.36 -9.32 14.38
CA GLU A 38 8.75 -10.68 13.98
C GLU A 38 10.21 -10.99 14.33
N GLU A 39 10.50 -12.28 14.51
CA GLU A 39 11.86 -12.77 14.71
C GLU A 39 12.66 -12.55 13.42
N ILE A 40 13.88 -12.01 13.55
CA ILE A 40 14.75 -11.72 12.40
C ILE A 40 15.02 -13.01 11.63
N LEU A 41 14.58 -13.10 10.37
CA LEU A 41 14.95 -14.19 9.50
C LEU A 41 16.32 -13.92 8.89
N LEU A 42 17.13 -14.97 8.74
CA LEU A 42 18.48 -14.86 8.20
C LEU A 42 18.63 -15.73 6.95
N PRO A 43 19.31 -15.24 5.89
CA PRO A 43 19.50 -16.00 4.68
C PRO A 43 20.46 -17.19 4.91
N PRO A 44 20.34 -18.26 4.10
CA PRO A 44 19.42 -18.39 2.99
C PRO A 44 18.01 -18.76 3.44
N LEU A 45 17.04 -17.94 3.06
CA LEU A 45 15.63 -18.23 3.28
C LEU A 45 15.19 -19.36 2.35
N GLN A 46 14.34 -20.25 2.86
CA GLN A 46 13.68 -21.27 2.07
C GLN A 46 12.17 -21.05 2.18
N PRO A 47 11.41 -21.17 1.08
CA PRO A 47 9.96 -21.10 1.17
C PRO A 47 9.47 -22.26 2.03
N GLU A 48 8.68 -21.94 3.04
CA GLU A 48 8.03 -22.96 3.88
C GLU A 48 6.94 -23.70 3.09
N LYS A 49 6.18 -22.96 2.28
CA LYS A 49 5.08 -23.47 1.46
C LYS A 49 5.04 -22.74 0.12
N LEU A 50 4.75 -23.49 -0.94
CA LEU A 50 4.47 -22.96 -2.28
C LEU A 50 3.02 -23.27 -2.63
N ILE A 51 2.24 -22.23 -2.94
CA ILE A 51 0.81 -22.34 -3.27
C ILE A 51 0.63 -21.94 -4.73
N ASP A 52 -0.02 -22.80 -5.53
CA ASP A 52 -0.40 -22.47 -6.90
C ASP A 52 -1.76 -21.75 -6.89
N LEU A 53 -1.71 -20.45 -7.10
CA LEU A 53 -2.90 -19.60 -7.20
C LEU A 53 -3.46 -19.57 -8.62
N GLY A 54 -3.11 -20.50 -9.52
CA GLY A 54 -3.74 -20.64 -10.84
C GLY A 54 -3.66 -19.40 -11.75
N GLY A 55 -2.69 -18.52 -11.52
CA GLY A 55 -2.54 -17.23 -12.20
C GLY A 55 -1.58 -16.30 -11.48
N ILE A 56 -1.33 -15.12 -12.07
CA ILE A 56 -0.55 -14.07 -11.43
C ILE A 56 -1.53 -13.16 -10.69
N PRO A 57 -1.53 -13.14 -9.35
CA PRO A 57 -2.33 -12.17 -8.61
C PRO A 57 -1.78 -10.76 -8.84
N SER A 58 -2.66 -9.77 -8.96
CA SER A 58 -2.28 -8.35 -9.11
C SER A 58 -1.94 -7.73 -7.76
N THR A 59 -2.75 -7.99 -6.74
CA THR A 59 -2.53 -7.54 -5.36
C THR A 59 -2.84 -8.65 -4.35
N MET A 60 -2.20 -8.61 -3.19
CA MET A 60 -2.32 -9.63 -2.14
C MET A 60 -2.23 -8.98 -0.75
N ILE A 61 -3.03 -9.47 0.20
CA ILE A 61 -2.96 -9.15 1.62
C ILE A 61 -3.17 -10.42 2.44
N VAL A 62 -2.64 -10.46 3.66
CA VAL A 62 -2.83 -11.58 4.59
C VAL A 62 -3.41 -11.03 5.88
N ALA A 63 -4.47 -11.65 6.38
CA ALA A 63 -5.00 -11.32 7.69
C ALA A 63 -5.45 -12.61 8.38
N GLY A 64 -4.83 -12.95 9.51
CA GLY A 64 -4.88 -14.25 10.13
C GLY A 64 -4.47 -15.36 9.14
N ASP A 65 -5.22 -16.46 9.16
CA ASP A 65 -4.99 -17.61 8.26
C ASP A 65 -5.60 -17.44 6.86
N ILE A 66 -6.00 -16.23 6.47
CA ILE A 66 -6.64 -15.96 5.19
C ILE A 66 -5.75 -15.05 4.33
N LEU A 67 -5.37 -15.58 3.18
CA LEU A 67 -4.80 -14.82 2.08
C LEU A 67 -5.92 -14.29 1.20
N TYR A 68 -5.97 -12.97 1.01
CA TYR A 68 -6.83 -12.34 0.01
C TYR A 68 -6.01 -11.86 -1.16
N TYR A 69 -6.48 -12.10 -2.38
CA TYR A 69 -5.78 -11.66 -3.58
C TYR A 69 -6.73 -11.32 -4.71
N ILE A 70 -6.32 -10.38 -5.55
CA ILE A 70 -7.06 -10.01 -6.76
C ILE A 70 -6.45 -10.74 -7.96
N ARG A 71 -7.31 -11.28 -8.83
CA ARG A 71 -6.90 -11.69 -10.18
C ARG A 71 -7.50 -10.72 -11.18
N ASP A 72 -6.63 -10.10 -11.96
CA ASP A 72 -7.02 -9.24 -13.08
C ASP A 72 -7.42 -10.11 -14.27
N GLY A 73 -8.51 -9.73 -14.93
CA GLY A 73 -9.07 -10.41 -16.10
C GLY A 73 -10.07 -9.51 -16.80
N PHE A 74 -11.09 -10.10 -17.46
CA PHE A 74 -12.23 -9.31 -17.96
C PHE A 74 -13.05 -8.69 -16.81
N ALA A 75 -13.01 -9.29 -15.63
CA ALA A 75 -13.62 -8.77 -14.42
C ALA A 75 -12.62 -8.86 -13.27
N ILE A 76 -12.61 -7.83 -12.42
CA ILE A 76 -11.82 -7.81 -11.18
C ILE A 76 -12.48 -8.77 -10.18
N THR A 77 -11.75 -9.80 -9.75
CA THR A 77 -12.26 -10.78 -8.76
C THR A 77 -11.32 -10.86 -7.56
N LEU A 78 -11.88 -10.63 -6.38
CA LEU A 78 -11.23 -10.82 -5.09
C LEU A 78 -11.46 -12.26 -4.62
N TYR A 79 -10.39 -12.95 -4.30
CA TYR A 79 -10.41 -14.31 -3.75
C TYR A 79 -10.01 -14.29 -2.28
N ALA A 80 -10.63 -15.13 -1.48
CA ALA A 80 -10.20 -15.45 -0.12
C ALA A 80 -9.76 -16.92 -0.04
N TYR A 81 -8.58 -17.15 0.50
CA TYR A 81 -7.91 -18.45 0.49
C TYR A 81 -7.35 -18.78 1.86
N ARG A 82 -7.69 -19.96 2.39
CA ARG A 82 -7.22 -20.45 3.69
C ARG A 82 -5.84 -21.06 3.56
N LEU A 83 -4.89 -20.46 4.29
CA LEU A 83 -3.49 -20.87 4.29
C LEU A 83 -3.28 -22.22 4.99
N ASP A 84 -4.06 -22.50 6.04
CA ASP A 84 -4.00 -23.72 6.84
C ASP A 84 -4.60 -24.95 6.13
N THR A 85 -5.73 -24.78 5.44
CA THR A 85 -6.43 -25.87 4.75
C THR A 85 -6.12 -25.97 3.26
N ASP A 86 -5.42 -25.00 2.69
CA ASP A 86 -5.08 -24.94 1.26
C ASP A 86 -6.34 -24.89 0.35
N GLN A 87 -7.36 -24.14 0.77
CA GLN A 87 -8.66 -24.09 0.11
C GLN A 87 -9.16 -22.67 -0.12
N GLU A 88 -9.81 -22.45 -1.26
CA GLU A 88 -10.61 -21.25 -1.48
C GLU A 88 -11.79 -21.25 -0.49
N LEU A 89 -11.99 -20.12 0.20
CA LEU A 89 -13.17 -19.88 1.04
C LEU A 89 -14.32 -19.35 0.20
N TRP A 90 -14.05 -18.30 -0.56
CA TRP A 90 -15.01 -17.59 -1.37
C TRP A 90 -14.28 -16.73 -2.40
N HIS A 91 -15.01 -16.27 -3.40
CA HIS A 91 -14.58 -15.21 -4.29
C HIS A 91 -15.74 -14.24 -4.54
N PHE A 92 -15.40 -12.99 -4.81
CA PHE A 92 -16.33 -11.92 -5.14
C PHE A 92 -15.87 -11.21 -6.40
N THR A 93 -16.70 -11.24 -7.44
CA THR A 93 -16.45 -10.52 -8.68
C THR A 93 -17.11 -9.15 -8.60
N LEU A 94 -16.32 -8.09 -8.75
CA LEU A 94 -16.81 -6.72 -8.68
C LEU A 94 -17.76 -6.44 -9.86
N PRO A 95 -18.98 -5.93 -9.60
CA PRO A 95 -19.88 -5.49 -10.65
C PRO A 95 -19.26 -4.36 -11.48
N GLY A 96 -19.22 -4.50 -12.80
CA GLY A 96 -18.77 -3.45 -13.72
C GLY A 96 -17.27 -3.14 -13.71
N GLY A 97 -16.45 -3.89 -12.97
CA GLY A 97 -15.01 -3.67 -12.92
C GLY A 97 -14.32 -4.17 -14.19
N GLU A 98 -14.08 -3.28 -15.15
CA GLU A 98 -13.17 -3.51 -16.27
C GLU A 98 -11.79 -2.94 -15.93
N GLY A 99 -10.71 -3.69 -16.20
CA GLY A 99 -9.33 -3.20 -16.13
C GLY A 99 -8.47 -3.80 -15.02
N THR A 100 -7.24 -3.30 -14.92
CA THR A 100 -6.25 -3.69 -13.91
C THR A 100 -6.40 -2.81 -12.69
N ALA A 101 -6.69 -3.42 -11.54
CA ALA A 101 -6.76 -2.71 -10.28
C ALA A 101 -5.38 -2.67 -9.63
N GLY A 102 -4.68 -1.54 -9.75
CA GLY A 102 -3.54 -1.25 -8.86
C GLY A 102 -3.96 -0.90 -7.42
N LEU A 103 -5.23 -1.17 -7.06
CA LEU A 103 -5.73 -1.07 -5.69
C LEU A 103 -5.46 -2.37 -4.92
N VAL A 104 -5.17 -2.21 -3.65
CA VAL A 104 -5.00 -3.31 -2.71
C VAL A 104 -6.22 -3.31 -1.79
N PRO A 105 -6.88 -4.47 -1.59
CA PRO A 105 -7.96 -4.57 -0.62
C PRO A 105 -7.45 -4.25 0.79
N ALA A 106 -8.35 -3.90 1.70
CA ALA A 106 -8.00 -3.63 3.08
C ALA A 106 -8.95 -4.32 4.05
N VAL A 107 -8.43 -4.86 5.15
CA VAL A 107 -9.19 -5.54 6.19
C VAL A 107 -9.28 -4.66 7.44
N TRP A 108 -10.48 -4.58 8.02
CA TRP A 108 -10.74 -4.01 9.34
C TRP A 108 -11.79 -4.86 10.05
N ASP A 109 -11.45 -5.36 11.24
CA ASP A 109 -12.31 -6.27 12.01
C ASP A 109 -12.79 -7.46 11.15
N ASN A 110 -14.11 -7.59 10.96
CA ASN A 110 -14.74 -8.64 10.16
C ASN A 110 -15.03 -8.21 8.71
N LEU A 111 -14.56 -7.03 8.29
CA LEU A 111 -14.82 -6.49 6.96
C LEU A 111 -13.56 -6.50 6.10
N ILE A 112 -13.76 -6.74 4.80
CA ILE A 112 -12.78 -6.49 3.75
C ILE A 112 -13.34 -5.48 2.75
N PHE A 113 -12.56 -4.45 2.47
CA PHE A 113 -12.89 -3.37 1.55
C PHE A 113 -12.21 -3.58 0.21
N VAL A 114 -12.99 -3.49 -0.86
CA VAL A 114 -12.50 -3.63 -2.23
C VAL A 114 -13.27 -2.71 -3.17
N GLY A 115 -12.59 -2.16 -4.15
CA GLY A 115 -13.13 -1.29 -5.20
C GLY A 115 -12.53 -1.63 -6.54
N GLY A 116 -12.82 -0.85 -7.59
CA GLY A 116 -12.30 -1.11 -8.93
C GLY A 116 -12.18 0.15 -9.78
N GLN A 117 -11.35 0.07 -10.82
CA GLN A 117 -11.31 1.07 -11.88
C GLN A 117 -12.63 1.00 -12.68
N HIS A 118 -13.20 2.15 -13.02
CA HIS A 118 -14.53 2.27 -13.66
C HIS A 118 -15.71 1.70 -12.86
N GLY A 119 -15.44 1.08 -11.70
CA GLY A 119 -16.44 0.75 -10.70
C GLY A 119 -16.68 2.00 -9.87
N GLU A 120 -17.91 2.51 -9.90
CA GLU A 120 -18.25 3.73 -9.15
C GLU A 120 -18.33 3.48 -7.64
N ALA A 121 -18.13 2.25 -7.17
CA ALA A 121 -18.42 1.84 -5.80
C ALA A 121 -17.28 1.13 -5.07
N LEU A 122 -17.23 1.42 -3.77
CA LEU A 122 -16.51 0.68 -2.74
C LEU A 122 -17.46 -0.36 -2.14
N PHE A 123 -16.99 -1.60 -2.00
CA PHE A 123 -17.70 -2.69 -1.35
C PHE A 123 -17.04 -3.06 -0.03
N ALA A 124 -17.84 -3.26 1.01
CA ALA A 124 -17.43 -3.91 2.23
C ALA A 124 -18.10 -5.28 2.33
N LEU A 125 -17.28 -6.32 2.39
CA LEU A 125 -17.73 -7.70 2.47
C LEU A 125 -17.43 -8.25 3.85
N ASP A 126 -18.25 -9.18 4.34
CA ASP A 126 -17.85 -10.04 5.43
C ASP A 126 -16.63 -10.85 4.99
N ARG A 127 -15.55 -10.75 5.76
CA ARG A 127 -14.25 -11.31 5.37
C ARG A 127 -14.21 -12.84 5.37
N TYR A 128 -15.19 -13.51 5.96
CA TYR A 128 -15.27 -14.97 6.07
C TYR A 128 -16.26 -15.60 5.08
N SER A 129 -17.34 -14.91 4.73
CA SER A 129 -18.35 -15.40 3.78
C SER A 129 -18.26 -14.79 2.38
N GLY A 130 -17.67 -13.60 2.25
CA GLY A 130 -17.67 -12.81 1.01
C GLY A 130 -18.99 -12.10 0.73
N GLU A 131 -19.95 -12.14 1.66
CA GLU A 131 -21.24 -11.45 1.52
C GLU A 131 -21.08 -9.94 1.63
N VAL A 132 -21.74 -9.19 0.74
CA VAL A 132 -21.75 -7.72 0.78
C VAL A 132 -22.53 -7.26 2.01
N ILE A 133 -21.86 -6.58 2.94
CA ILE A 133 -22.47 -5.95 4.10
C ILE A 133 -23.00 -4.57 3.72
N TRP A 134 -22.18 -3.80 3.03
CA TRP A 134 -22.57 -2.52 2.46
C TRP A 134 -21.78 -2.21 1.18
N SER A 135 -22.34 -1.34 0.34
CA SER A 135 -21.68 -0.79 -0.83
C SER A 135 -21.98 0.69 -0.94
N ARG A 136 -21.02 1.46 -1.45
CA ARG A 136 -21.16 2.91 -1.57
C ARG A 136 -20.55 3.41 -2.86
N GLU A 137 -21.29 4.24 -3.57
CA GLU A 137 -20.76 5.01 -4.69
C GLU A 137 -19.80 6.10 -4.19
N VAL A 138 -18.56 6.06 -4.68
CA VAL A 138 -17.44 6.94 -4.30
C VAL A 138 -16.73 7.55 -5.52
N GLY A 139 -17.01 7.07 -6.74
CA GLY A 139 -16.30 7.44 -7.95
C GLY A 139 -15.20 6.45 -8.32
N ASP A 140 -14.26 6.86 -9.18
CA ASP A 140 -13.18 6.01 -9.67
C ASP A 140 -12.09 5.80 -8.60
N LEU A 141 -11.75 4.55 -8.32
CA LEU A 141 -10.76 4.15 -7.31
C LEU A 141 -9.41 3.75 -7.92
N TYR A 142 -9.11 4.23 -9.11
CA TYR A 142 -7.87 3.94 -9.82
C TYR A 142 -6.62 4.24 -8.98
N ASN A 143 -5.96 3.19 -8.48
CA ASN A 143 -4.75 3.22 -7.62
C ASN A 143 -4.90 3.92 -6.27
N HIS A 144 -6.10 3.92 -5.70
CA HIS A 144 -6.35 4.46 -4.38
C HIS A 144 -6.91 3.38 -3.46
N SER A 145 -6.02 2.78 -2.66
CA SER A 145 -6.42 1.71 -1.74
C SER A 145 -7.07 2.28 -0.48
N PRO A 146 -8.12 1.62 0.03
CA PRO A 146 -8.71 1.99 1.32
C PRO A 146 -7.69 1.96 2.46
N LEU A 147 -7.87 2.86 3.43
CA LEU A 147 -7.04 2.99 4.62
C LEU A 147 -7.91 2.93 5.88
N PRO A 148 -8.15 1.74 6.45
CA PRO A 148 -8.77 1.63 7.76
C PRO A 148 -7.78 2.00 8.87
N ASP A 149 -8.25 2.67 9.91
CA ASP A 149 -7.42 3.20 10.99
C ASP A 149 -7.35 2.34 12.25
N GLY A 150 -8.10 1.24 12.29
CA GLY A 150 -8.25 0.38 13.47
C GLY A 150 -9.30 0.86 14.48
N GLU A 151 -9.76 2.11 14.41
CA GLU A 151 -10.77 2.71 15.30
C GLU A 151 -12.16 2.82 14.66
N GLY A 152 -12.33 2.28 13.45
CA GLY A 152 -13.60 2.23 12.73
C GLY A 152 -13.82 3.36 11.74
N ARG A 153 -12.77 4.09 11.37
CA ARG A 153 -12.77 5.01 10.24
C ARG A 153 -12.06 4.38 9.05
N LEU A 154 -12.55 4.70 7.87
CA LEU A 154 -12.00 4.28 6.59
C LEU A 154 -11.73 5.50 5.73
N TYR A 155 -10.47 5.75 5.42
CA TYR A 155 -10.07 6.82 4.51
C TYR A 155 -9.93 6.28 3.09
N LEU A 156 -10.46 7.00 2.13
CA LEU A 156 -10.41 6.62 0.73
C LEU A 156 -10.35 7.86 -0.15
N PHE A 157 -9.44 7.87 -1.11
CA PHE A 157 -9.45 8.86 -2.16
C PHE A 157 -10.09 8.30 -3.43
N ALA A 158 -10.92 9.11 -4.07
CA ALA A 158 -11.61 8.82 -5.32
C ALA A 158 -11.76 10.16 -6.08
N ASP A 159 -12.98 10.65 -6.32
CA ASP A 159 -13.21 12.04 -6.76
C ASP A 159 -13.00 13.07 -5.63
N SER A 160 -12.95 12.59 -4.39
CA SER A 160 -12.72 13.36 -3.17
C SER A 160 -12.05 12.47 -2.14
N LEU A 161 -11.46 13.09 -1.11
CA LEU A 161 -11.00 12.37 0.06
C LEU A 161 -12.20 12.17 0.99
N PHE A 162 -12.56 10.92 1.24
CA PHE A 162 -13.62 10.53 2.16
C PHE A 162 -13.04 9.97 3.45
N CYS A 163 -13.67 10.31 4.57
CA CYS A 163 -13.61 9.53 5.81
C CYS A 163 -14.98 8.92 6.05
N LEU A 164 -15.03 7.60 6.01
CA LEU A 164 -16.23 6.81 6.18
C LEU A 164 -16.24 6.11 7.53
N ASN A 165 -17.42 5.86 8.07
CA ASN A 165 -17.57 4.83 9.08
C ASN A 165 -17.36 3.46 8.42
N ALA A 166 -16.37 2.72 8.89
CA ALA A 166 -15.97 1.45 8.30
C ALA A 166 -17.08 0.37 8.39
N SER A 167 -17.97 0.46 9.40
CA SER A 167 -19.01 -0.55 9.64
C SER A 167 -20.24 -0.42 8.75
N ASP A 168 -20.56 0.78 8.25
CA ASP A 168 -21.80 1.04 7.50
C ASP A 168 -21.61 1.91 6.24
N GLY A 169 -20.39 2.40 5.98
CA GLY A 169 -20.07 3.22 4.82
C GLY A 169 -20.56 4.67 4.89
N THR A 170 -21.16 5.12 6.00
CA THR A 170 -21.66 6.49 6.14
C THR A 170 -20.52 7.51 6.15
N THR A 171 -20.74 8.70 5.57
CA THR A 171 -19.72 9.77 5.58
C THR A 171 -19.61 10.35 6.98
N ILE A 172 -18.40 10.38 7.52
CA ILE A 172 -18.06 11.17 8.71
C ILE A 172 -17.68 12.59 8.25
N TRP A 173 -16.73 12.67 7.32
CA TRP A 173 -16.35 13.92 6.66
C TRP A 173 -15.83 13.65 5.24
N SER A 174 -15.74 14.70 4.43
CA SER A 174 -15.15 14.65 3.08
C SER A 174 -14.45 15.95 2.73
N SER A 175 -13.37 15.87 1.96
CA SER A 175 -12.64 17.01 1.39
C SER A 175 -12.57 16.88 -0.12
N THR A 176 -13.00 17.92 -0.84
CA THR A 176 -12.92 17.97 -2.30
C THR A 176 -11.52 18.36 -2.77
N GLY A 177 -11.09 17.78 -3.88
CA GLY A 177 -9.78 18.04 -4.48
C GLY A 177 -9.19 16.78 -5.13
N ASN A 178 -8.07 16.95 -5.81
CA ASN A 178 -7.32 15.83 -6.37
C ASN A 178 -6.13 15.51 -5.46
N PHE A 179 -6.23 14.44 -4.67
CA PHE A 179 -5.28 14.09 -3.65
C PHE A 179 -4.64 12.73 -3.93
N ASN A 180 -3.50 12.46 -3.30
CA ASN A 180 -2.93 11.14 -3.27
C ASN A 180 -3.45 10.35 -2.07
N THR A 181 -3.12 9.07 -2.05
CA THR A 181 -3.46 8.16 -0.95
C THR A 181 -2.88 8.66 0.38
N PRO A 182 -3.71 8.75 1.44
CA PRO A 182 -3.28 9.30 2.72
C PRO A 182 -2.41 8.32 3.53
N ALA A 183 -1.76 8.86 4.55
CA ALA A 183 -1.16 8.14 5.68
C ALA A 183 -1.65 8.73 7.00
N LEU A 184 -1.80 7.90 8.04
CA LEU A 184 -2.26 8.29 9.36
C LEU A 184 -1.10 8.18 10.36
N PHE A 185 -0.89 9.21 11.18
CA PHE A 185 0.04 9.12 12.31
C PHE A 185 -0.43 10.02 13.46
N ALA A 186 -0.46 9.47 14.67
CA ALA A 186 -0.78 10.19 15.91
C ALA A 186 -2.10 11.00 15.88
N GLY A 187 -3.12 10.50 15.18
CA GLY A 187 -4.43 11.16 15.06
C GLY A 187 -4.56 12.15 13.90
N ASP A 188 -3.46 12.46 13.21
CA ASP A 188 -3.44 13.32 12.04
C ASP A 188 -3.38 12.51 10.75
N LEU A 189 -4.19 12.90 9.77
CA LEU A 189 -4.15 12.38 8.42
C LEU A 189 -3.27 13.27 7.55
N PHE A 190 -2.27 12.69 6.91
CA PHE A 190 -1.36 13.36 5.97
C PHE A 190 -1.67 12.91 4.56
N TYR A 191 -1.91 13.87 3.68
CA TYR A 191 -2.17 13.65 2.26
C TYR A 191 -1.62 14.84 1.47
N GLY A 192 -1.65 14.74 0.15
CA GLY A 192 -1.13 15.82 -0.67
C GLY A 192 -1.78 15.85 -2.04
N ASN A 193 -1.51 16.92 -2.77
CA ASN A 193 -1.88 17.10 -4.17
C ASN A 193 -0.62 17.49 -4.98
N SER A 194 -0.79 17.97 -6.20
CA SER A 194 0.32 18.41 -7.05
C SER A 194 1.15 19.57 -6.47
N GLU A 195 0.59 20.34 -5.54
CA GLU A 195 1.21 21.57 -5.03
C GLU A 195 1.57 21.49 -3.54
N GLN A 196 0.77 20.77 -2.75
CA GLN A 196 0.72 20.87 -1.30
C GLN A 196 0.81 19.52 -0.61
N ILE A 197 1.42 19.52 0.57
CA ILE A 197 1.15 18.55 1.63
C ILE A 197 0.15 19.19 2.59
N ILE A 198 -0.80 18.39 3.06
CA ILE A 198 -1.89 18.80 3.92
C ILE A 198 -1.92 17.85 5.13
N SER A 199 -2.17 18.42 6.30
CA SER A 199 -2.52 17.68 7.52
C SER A 199 -3.90 18.11 7.98
N CYS A 200 -4.73 17.13 8.32
CA CYS A 200 -6.00 17.36 9.01
C CYS A 200 -6.15 16.43 10.22
N ASP A 201 -6.97 16.83 11.17
CA ASP A 201 -7.44 15.95 12.23
C ASP A 201 -8.24 14.80 11.59
N ALA A 202 -7.82 13.56 11.84
CA ALA A 202 -8.36 12.41 11.15
C ALA A 202 -9.83 12.10 11.55
N SER A 203 -10.30 12.60 12.70
CA SER A 203 -11.67 12.40 13.20
C SER A 203 -12.67 13.39 12.61
N THR A 204 -12.24 14.62 12.36
CA THR A 204 -13.12 15.73 11.98
C THR A 204 -12.91 16.21 10.54
N GLY A 205 -11.73 15.96 9.96
CA GLY A 205 -11.31 16.52 8.68
C GLY A 205 -10.90 17.99 8.78
N GLU A 206 -10.82 18.57 9.99
CA GLU A 206 -10.37 19.96 10.18
C GLU A 206 -8.90 20.10 9.79
N ILE A 207 -8.61 21.03 8.88
CA ILE A 207 -7.25 21.25 8.39
C ILE A 207 -6.40 21.88 9.48
N ASN A 208 -5.37 21.15 9.92
CA ASN A 208 -4.34 21.66 10.82
C ASN A 208 -3.44 22.65 10.07
N TRP A 209 -2.99 22.24 8.88
CA TRP A 209 -2.17 23.08 8.00
C TRP A 209 -2.15 22.55 6.55
N ALA A 210 -1.85 23.45 5.62
CA ALA A 210 -1.47 23.13 4.24
C ALA A 210 -0.17 23.88 3.89
N ARG A 211 0.75 23.21 3.18
CA ARG A 211 2.07 23.76 2.82
C ARG A 211 2.43 23.43 1.39
N ASN A 212 2.73 24.45 0.61
CA ASN A 212 3.25 24.31 -0.75
C ASN A 212 4.65 23.69 -0.71
N GLN A 213 4.87 22.62 -1.45
CA GLN A 213 6.18 21.94 -1.50
C GLN A 213 6.91 22.12 -2.83
N ASN A 214 6.29 22.77 -3.83
CA ASN A 214 6.81 22.90 -5.19
C ASN A 214 7.30 21.55 -5.76
N ASN A 215 6.73 20.45 -5.26
CA ASN A 215 7.13 19.09 -5.54
C ASN A 215 5.85 18.26 -5.49
N HIS A 216 5.54 17.57 -6.59
CA HIS A 216 4.30 16.80 -6.71
C HIS A 216 4.47 15.53 -5.89
N ALA A 217 3.91 15.41 -4.69
CA ALA A 217 3.99 14.13 -3.97
C ALA A 217 3.14 13.09 -4.71
N SER A 218 3.61 11.83 -4.82
CA SER A 218 2.85 10.69 -5.35
C SER A 218 2.43 9.72 -4.26
N GLN A 219 3.23 9.60 -3.20
CA GLN A 219 2.96 8.78 -2.03
C GLN A 219 3.36 9.54 -0.77
N ILE A 220 2.58 9.38 0.31
CA ILE A 220 2.88 9.88 1.64
C ILE A 220 3.09 8.69 2.60
N ILE A 221 4.14 8.75 3.40
CA ILE A 221 4.41 7.85 4.52
C ILE A 221 4.62 8.74 5.75
N ALA A 222 4.11 8.35 6.91
CA ALA A 222 4.30 9.09 8.15
C ALA A 222 4.62 8.13 9.30
N ASN A 223 5.68 8.41 10.04
CA ASN A 223 6.02 7.69 11.27
C ASN A 223 6.44 8.67 12.36
N ASN A 224 6.89 8.17 13.50
CA ASN A 224 7.37 8.98 14.64
C ASN A 224 8.56 9.90 14.34
N GLN A 225 9.28 9.69 13.24
CA GLN A 225 10.39 10.53 12.82
C GLN A 225 9.93 11.66 11.89
N GLY A 226 8.83 11.52 11.15
CA GLY A 226 8.26 12.59 10.34
C GLY A 226 7.46 12.10 9.14
N ILE A 227 7.33 12.99 8.15
CA ILE A 227 6.59 12.74 6.92
C ILE A 227 7.59 12.53 5.79
N TYR A 228 7.31 11.56 4.92
CA TYR A 228 8.08 11.26 3.73
C TYR A 228 7.18 11.32 2.52
N SER A 229 7.65 12.00 1.48
CA SER A 229 6.97 12.03 0.19
C SER A 229 7.94 11.63 -0.91
N CYS A 230 7.46 10.84 -1.86
CA CYS A 230 8.22 10.51 -3.06
C CYS A 230 7.46 10.93 -4.30
N ASN A 231 8.20 11.27 -5.34
CA ASN A 231 7.70 11.41 -6.71
C ASN A 231 8.70 10.90 -7.72
N ASP A 232 8.40 11.10 -9.00
CA ASP A 232 9.18 10.59 -10.12
C ASP A 232 10.66 11.00 -10.12
N THR A 233 11.03 12.06 -9.39
CA THR A 233 12.37 12.65 -9.46
C THR A 233 13.04 12.82 -8.10
N THR A 234 12.28 12.85 -7.02
CA THR A 234 12.79 13.28 -5.72
C THR A 234 12.04 12.63 -4.58
N VAL A 235 12.80 12.25 -3.56
CA VAL A 235 12.30 11.82 -2.25
C VAL A 235 12.58 12.93 -1.27
N CYS A 236 11.59 13.34 -0.47
CA CYS A 236 11.77 14.36 0.54
C CYS A 236 11.26 13.89 1.89
N SER A 237 11.93 14.35 2.95
CA SER A 237 11.46 14.21 4.33
C SER A 237 11.13 15.57 4.92
N TYR A 238 10.13 15.58 5.79
CA TYR A 238 9.60 16.76 6.45
C TYR A 238 9.38 16.50 7.94
N TYR A 239 9.42 17.57 8.72
CA TYR A 239 8.81 17.59 10.05
C TYR A 239 7.28 17.54 9.93
N PHE A 240 6.57 17.27 11.04
CA PHE A 240 5.11 17.17 11.06
C PHE A 240 4.37 18.49 10.81
N ASP A 241 5.08 19.61 10.72
CA ASP A 241 4.56 20.92 10.29
C ASP A 241 4.90 21.22 8.82
N ALA A 242 5.36 20.18 8.09
CA ALA A 242 5.78 20.19 6.70
C ALA A 242 7.00 21.08 6.38
N TYR A 243 7.81 21.47 7.37
CA TYR A 243 9.13 22.02 7.06
C TYR A 243 10.06 20.91 6.54
N LYS A 244 10.67 21.17 5.38
CA LYS A 244 11.59 20.26 4.71
C LYS A 244 12.85 20.01 5.55
N LYS A 245 13.17 18.74 5.81
CA LYS A 245 14.42 18.30 6.43
C LYS A 245 15.51 18.13 5.39
N TRP A 246 15.22 17.33 4.38
CA TRP A 246 16.12 17.00 3.28
C TRP A 246 15.31 16.55 2.06
N CYS A 247 15.94 16.61 0.90
CA CYS A 247 15.45 15.97 -0.32
C CYS A 247 16.61 15.27 -1.01
N TYR A 248 16.35 14.08 -1.52
CA TYR A 248 17.27 13.27 -2.30
C TYR A 248 16.77 13.18 -3.75
N PRO A 249 17.50 13.74 -4.73
CA PRO A 249 17.14 13.58 -6.14
C PRO A 249 17.42 12.13 -6.58
N LEU A 250 16.42 11.51 -7.20
CA LEU A 250 16.58 10.21 -7.83
C LEU A 250 17.53 10.35 -9.04
N PRO A 251 18.40 9.35 -9.30
CA PRO A 251 19.28 9.36 -10.47
C PRO A 251 18.56 9.58 -11.81
N ASP A 252 19.21 10.29 -12.74
CA ASP A 252 18.65 10.60 -14.06
C ASP A 252 18.15 9.35 -14.81
N GLY A 253 17.02 9.50 -15.51
CA GLY A 253 16.39 8.41 -16.28
C GLY A 253 15.57 7.43 -15.44
N ILE A 254 15.62 7.54 -14.11
CA ILE A 254 14.63 6.92 -13.24
C ILE A 254 13.30 7.65 -13.47
N GLN A 255 12.33 6.90 -13.94
CA GLN A 255 10.94 7.31 -14.08
C GLN A 255 10.12 6.22 -13.41
N SER A 256 10.06 6.27 -12.10
CA SER A 256 9.13 5.48 -11.30
C SER A 256 8.54 6.48 -10.33
N LEU A 257 7.23 6.70 -10.37
CA LEU A 257 6.26 5.85 -9.70
C LEU A 257 4.85 6.09 -10.25
N HIS A 258 4.65 5.88 -11.55
CA HIS A 258 3.28 5.79 -12.04
C HIS A 258 2.74 4.37 -11.80
N PHE A 259 1.80 4.30 -10.85
CA PHE A 259 0.66 3.35 -10.75
C PHE A 259 0.66 2.25 -9.70
N ALA A 260 1.59 2.20 -8.75
CA ALA A 260 1.38 1.33 -7.60
C ALA A 260 1.83 2.02 -6.33
N GLU A 261 0.86 2.24 -5.44
CA GLU A 261 1.15 2.29 -4.01
C GLU A 261 2.08 1.09 -3.66
N GLY A 262 2.93 1.23 -2.65
CA GLY A 262 3.70 0.10 -2.13
C GLY A 262 5.14 -0.05 -2.61
N ASN A 263 5.68 0.99 -3.25
CA ASN A 263 7.06 1.03 -3.72
C ASN A 263 8.05 1.61 -2.68
N ALA A 264 7.62 1.72 -1.44
CA ALA A 264 8.38 2.35 -0.38
C ALA A 264 8.18 1.58 0.93
N LEU A 265 9.29 1.25 1.57
CA LEU A 265 9.37 0.60 2.88
C LEU A 265 10.17 1.49 3.82
N LEU A 266 9.67 1.69 5.03
CA LEU A 266 10.28 2.48 6.08
C LEU A 266 10.45 1.60 7.32
N ALA A 267 11.68 1.16 7.56
CA ALA A 267 12.06 0.38 8.73
C ALA A 267 13.08 1.18 9.55
N ASP A 268 12.78 1.43 10.82
CA ASP A 268 13.59 2.22 11.73
C ASP A 268 14.00 3.59 11.15
N SER A 269 15.27 3.69 10.72
CA SER A 269 15.87 4.89 10.16
C SER A 269 16.25 4.73 8.69
N ILE A 270 15.70 3.73 8.00
CA ILE A 270 16.00 3.40 6.60
C ILE A 270 14.72 3.41 5.78
N LEU A 271 14.70 4.28 4.77
CA LEU A 271 13.68 4.30 3.73
C LEU A 271 14.23 3.57 2.51
N VAL A 272 13.58 2.49 2.11
CA VAL A 272 13.90 1.72 0.91
C VAL A 272 12.84 1.97 -0.14
N LEU A 273 13.27 2.25 -1.36
CA LEU A 273 12.39 2.56 -2.47
C LEU A 273 12.69 1.66 -3.65
N THR A 274 11.65 1.19 -4.34
CA THR A 274 11.80 0.74 -5.72
C THR A 274 11.77 1.91 -6.67
N ALA A 275 12.66 1.85 -7.64
CA ALA A 275 12.64 2.70 -8.80
C ALA A 275 12.84 1.90 -10.07
N LEU A 276 12.29 2.39 -11.18
CA LEU A 276 12.42 1.81 -12.50
C LEU A 276 13.03 2.88 -13.42
N ASN A 277 14.15 2.55 -14.04
CA ASN A 277 14.68 3.31 -15.15
C ASN A 277 14.05 2.79 -16.44
N LYS A 278 13.11 3.56 -17.00
CA LYS A 278 12.40 3.18 -18.24
C LYS A 278 13.32 3.21 -19.46
N THR A 279 14.30 4.11 -19.48
CA THR A 279 15.22 4.27 -20.62
C THR A 279 16.15 3.08 -20.75
N GLU A 280 16.65 2.58 -19.63
CA GLU A 280 17.60 1.47 -19.58
C GLU A 280 16.92 0.12 -19.30
N ASN A 281 15.62 0.13 -18.98
CA ASN A 281 14.86 -1.05 -18.55
C ASN A 281 15.55 -1.76 -17.37
N VAL A 282 15.97 -0.97 -16.38
CA VAL A 282 16.68 -1.40 -15.17
C VAL A 282 15.80 -1.10 -13.96
N GLY A 283 15.58 -2.10 -13.10
CA GLY A 283 14.95 -1.91 -11.80
C GLY A 283 16.01 -1.58 -10.75
N MET A 284 15.66 -0.78 -9.75
CA MET A 284 16.56 -0.33 -8.71
C MET A 284 15.89 -0.41 -7.34
N LEU A 285 16.64 -0.86 -6.35
CA LEU A 285 16.36 -0.62 -4.94
C LEU A 285 17.30 0.48 -4.44
N LEU A 286 16.75 1.45 -3.70
CA LEU A 286 17.50 2.56 -3.13
C LEU A 286 17.20 2.65 -1.64
N ALA A 287 18.23 2.56 -0.80
CA ALA A 287 18.13 2.79 0.63
C ALA A 287 18.67 4.17 1.01
N ILE A 288 17.87 4.92 1.76
CA ILE A 288 18.18 6.26 2.25
C ILE A 288 18.10 6.25 3.78
N ASN A 289 19.11 6.84 4.43
CA ASN A 289 19.06 7.09 5.86
C ASN A 289 18.11 8.27 6.10
N VAL A 290 17.03 8.04 6.84
CA VAL A 290 15.99 9.06 6.99
C VAL A 290 16.36 10.21 7.92
N ASN A 291 17.39 10.04 8.74
CA ASN A 291 17.88 11.09 9.62
C ASN A 291 18.79 12.07 8.87
N THR A 292 19.58 11.58 7.91
CA THR A 292 20.55 12.42 7.17
C THR A 292 20.10 12.77 5.75
N GLY A 293 19.22 11.98 5.15
CA GLY A 293 18.85 12.06 3.73
C GLY A 293 19.92 11.50 2.79
N GLU A 294 20.95 10.86 3.32
CA GLU A 294 22.04 10.31 2.53
C GLU A 294 21.70 8.89 2.05
N LYS A 295 22.09 8.58 0.82
CA LYS A 295 22.02 7.21 0.29
C LYS A 295 22.93 6.31 1.12
N ILE A 296 22.38 5.20 1.60
CA ILE A 296 23.12 4.12 2.25
C ILE A 296 23.68 3.20 1.16
N TRP A 297 22.81 2.67 0.30
CA TRP A 297 23.17 1.82 -0.82
C TRP A 297 22.13 1.90 -1.93
N ASP A 298 22.53 1.49 -3.13
CA ASP A 298 21.62 1.20 -4.25
C ASP A 298 21.97 -0.16 -4.86
N TYR A 299 20.96 -0.86 -5.34
CA TYR A 299 21.11 -2.13 -6.04
C TYR A 299 20.33 -2.07 -7.35
N LYS A 300 20.97 -2.44 -8.46
CA LYS A 300 20.39 -2.43 -9.80
C LYS A 300 20.24 -3.85 -10.32
N SER A 301 19.11 -4.13 -10.95
CA SER A 301 18.87 -5.38 -11.68
C SER A 301 18.15 -5.10 -13.01
N ASN A 302 17.94 -6.14 -13.82
CA ASN A 302 17.10 -5.99 -14.99
C ASN A 302 15.65 -5.75 -14.55
N ALA A 303 14.93 -4.82 -15.19
CA ALA A 303 13.58 -4.40 -14.78
C ALA A 303 12.53 -5.52 -14.61
N ARG A 304 12.78 -6.72 -15.15
CA ARG A 304 11.89 -7.88 -14.99
C ARG A 304 12.09 -8.65 -13.68
N ASP A 305 13.11 -8.32 -12.89
CA ASP A 305 13.45 -9.01 -11.64
C ASP A 305 12.83 -8.32 -10.40
N PHE A 306 12.13 -7.19 -10.58
CA PHE A 306 11.49 -6.45 -9.47
C PHE A 306 10.03 -6.13 -9.78
N LEU A 307 9.13 -6.88 -9.16
CA LEU A 307 8.01 -6.25 -8.49
C LEU A 307 8.34 -6.29 -6.99
N ILE A 308 8.37 -5.13 -6.33
CA ILE A 308 7.91 -5.13 -4.94
C ILE A 308 6.40 -5.31 -5.06
N LEU A 309 5.96 -6.56 -5.15
CA LEU A 309 4.66 -6.87 -4.58
C LEU A 309 4.78 -6.59 -3.07
N PRO A 310 3.68 -6.30 -2.35
CA PRO A 310 3.70 -6.26 -0.89
C PRO A 310 4.18 -7.61 -0.37
N VAL A 311 5.49 -7.75 -0.24
CA VAL A 311 6.23 -8.95 0.08
C VAL A 311 7.29 -8.46 1.04
N GLN A 312 7.31 -9.08 2.23
CA GLN A 312 8.32 -8.89 3.27
C GLN A 312 9.70 -8.66 2.65
N MET A 313 10.24 -7.45 2.82
CA MET A 313 11.66 -7.19 2.60
C MET A 313 12.31 -6.91 3.94
N GLU A 314 13.16 -7.83 4.37
CA GLU A 314 14.09 -7.62 5.47
C GLU A 314 15.34 -6.90 4.95
N LEU A 315 15.82 -5.93 5.71
CA LEU A 315 17.05 -5.19 5.42
C LEU A 315 18.21 -5.81 6.18
N PHE A 316 19.21 -6.32 5.46
CA PHE A 316 20.49 -6.73 6.04
C PHE A 316 21.44 -5.53 6.09
N MET A 317 22.05 -5.29 7.26
CA MET A 317 23.15 -4.34 7.48
C MET A 317 24.48 -4.87 6.94
#